data_AF-A0A3D5AG89-F1
#
_entry.id   AF-A0A3D5AG89-F1
#
_cell.length_a   1.000
_cell.length_b   1.000
_cell.length_c   1.000
_cell.angle_alpha   90.00
_cell.angle_beta   90.00
_cell.angle_gamma   90.00
#
_symmetry.space_group_name_H-M   'P 1'
#
loop_
_entity.id
_entity.type
_entity.pdbx_description
1 polymer ?
#
loop_
_entity_poly.entity_id
_entity_poly.type
_entity_poly.pdbx_seq_one_letter_code
_entity_poly.pdbx_strand_id
1 'polypeptide(L)'
;MDPSKRNVLGVLIDACDYPAATAQIIKAATERRHFAMTALAVHGIMEGVGDSSLRRQLNSFDLVTPDGQPVRWALNLLHGTRLKDRVYGPDLALWVLADAAEQGLPIYFYGSTPRTLRSEEETSELQSQP
;
A
#
# COMPACT_ATOMS: atom_id res chain seq x y z
N MET A 1 12.06 7.46 0.06
CA MET A 1 13.02 6.46 0.58
C MET A 1 12.78 5.16 -0.16
N ASP A 2 13.79 4.41 -0.61
CA ASP A 2 13.52 3.12 -1.28
C ASP A 2 12.90 2.13 -0.25
N PRO A 3 11.70 1.57 -0.51
CA PRO A 3 11.05 0.60 0.36
C PRO A 3 11.99 -0.54 0.75
N SER A 4 12.17 -0.73 2.06
CA SER A 4 12.97 -1.82 2.61
C SER A 4 12.18 -2.59 3.64
N LYS A 5 12.08 -3.91 3.44
CA LYS A 5 11.39 -4.83 4.34
C LYS A 5 12.06 -4.84 5.72
N ARG A 6 11.26 -4.64 6.77
CA ARG A 6 11.63 -4.71 8.18
C ARG A 6 10.72 -5.67 8.92
N ASN A 7 11.30 -6.45 9.82
CA ASN A 7 10.56 -7.46 10.56
C ASN A 7 9.79 -6.82 11.74
N VAL A 8 8.47 -6.97 11.76
CA VAL A 8 7.61 -6.67 12.89
C VAL A 8 6.88 -7.95 13.28
N LEU A 9 7.32 -8.57 14.38
CA LEU A 9 6.76 -9.83 14.90
C LEU A 9 6.71 -10.99 13.88
N GLY A 10 7.68 -11.04 12.96
CA GLY A 10 7.78 -12.05 11.91
C GLY A 10 7.09 -11.68 10.59
N VAL A 11 6.34 -10.57 10.56
CA VAL A 11 5.76 -10.01 9.33
C VAL A 11 6.69 -8.93 8.77
N LEU A 12 6.96 -8.99 7.47
CA LEU A 12 7.87 -8.07 6.79
C LEU A 12 7.08 -6.87 6.24
N ILE A 13 7.38 -5.69 6.77
CA ILE A 13 6.72 -4.43 6.43
C ILE A 13 7.75 -3.48 5.83
N ASP A 14 7.41 -2.84 4.73
CA ASP A 14 8.27 -1.90 4.03
C ASP A 14 8.29 -0.55 4.75
N ALA A 15 9.50 -0.08 5.05
CA ALA A 15 9.70 1.26 5.59
C ALA A 15 9.64 2.29 4.44
N CYS A 16 8.43 2.73 4.09
CA CYS A 16 8.19 3.67 2.99
C CYS A 16 7.17 4.76 3.34
N ASP A 17 7.16 5.81 2.53
CA ASP A 17 6.16 6.88 2.51
C ASP A 17 5.32 6.80 1.22
N TYR A 18 4.29 7.66 1.09
CA TYR A 18 3.42 7.68 -0.09
C TYR A 18 4.19 7.83 -1.41
N PRO A 19 5.11 8.81 -1.58
CA PRO A 19 5.82 8.98 -2.85
C PRO A 19 6.62 7.74 -3.24
N ALA A 20 7.28 7.09 -2.27
CA ALA A 20 8.04 5.87 -2.52
C ALA A 20 7.16 4.68 -2.90
N ALA A 21 6.04 4.48 -2.20
CA ALA A 21 5.09 3.43 -2.50
C ALA A 21 4.48 3.62 -3.90
N THR A 22 4.00 4.83 -4.19
CA THR A 22 3.44 5.20 -5.51
C THR A 22 4.46 4.97 -6.62
N ALA A 23 5.69 5.45 -6.46
CA ALA A 23 6.73 5.27 -7.47
C ALA A 23 7.01 3.80 -7.80
N GLN A 24 6.99 2.88 -6.81
CA GLN A 24 7.18 1.45 -7.07
C GLN A 24 6.00 0.83 -7.83
N ILE A 25 4.76 1.20 -7.46
CA ILE A 25 3.53 0.70 -8.10
C ILE A 25 3.50 1.14 -9.57
N ILE A 26 3.71 2.43 -9.81
CA ILE A 26 3.75 3.04 -11.14
C ILE A 26 4.87 2.43 -11.98
N LYS A 27 6.07 2.28 -11.42
CA LYS A 27 7.18 1.64 -12.12
C LYS A 27 6.82 0.22 -12.57
N ALA A 28 6.25 -0.59 -11.69
CA ALA A 28 5.86 -1.96 -12.03
C ALA A 28 4.76 -2.00 -13.10
N ALA A 29 3.79 -1.08 -13.04
CA ALA A 29 2.74 -0.95 -14.04
C ALA A 29 3.31 -0.58 -15.42
N THR A 30 4.21 0.41 -15.49
CA THR A 30 4.89 0.82 -16.73
C THR A 30 5.77 -0.30 -17.31
N GLU A 31 6.45 -1.06 -16.44
CA GLU A 31 7.24 -2.24 -16.82
C GLU A 31 6.36 -3.46 -17.19
N ARG A 32 5.04 -3.38 -17.04
CA ARG A 32 4.08 -4.48 -17.19
C ARG A 32 4.46 -5.72 -16.37
N ARG A 33 4.98 -5.50 -15.17
CA ARG A 33 5.38 -6.55 -14.24
C ARG A 33 4.32 -6.75 -13.17
N HIS A 34 4.06 -8.01 -12.82
CA HIS A 34 3.21 -8.31 -11.66
C HIS A 34 3.81 -7.69 -10.39
N PHE A 35 2.95 -7.06 -9.59
CA PHE A 35 3.30 -6.41 -8.34
C PHE A 35 2.12 -6.48 -7.38
N ALA A 36 2.24 -7.34 -6.37
CA ALA A 36 1.24 -7.48 -5.33
C ALA A 36 1.60 -6.59 -4.14
N MET A 37 0.66 -5.75 -3.71
CA MET A 37 0.86 -4.92 -2.53
C MET A 37 -0.31 -4.95 -1.55
N THR A 38 -0.04 -4.59 -0.30
CA THR A 38 -1.08 -4.39 0.71
C THR A 38 -0.70 -3.28 1.68
N ALA A 39 -1.70 -2.51 2.12
CA ALA A 39 -1.57 -1.58 3.23
C ALA A 39 -1.91 -2.33 4.53
N LEU A 40 -0.89 -2.64 5.33
CA LEU A 40 -1.04 -3.59 6.43
C LEU A 40 -1.15 -2.89 7.78
N ALA A 41 -2.35 -2.93 8.36
CA ALA A 41 -2.61 -2.45 9.71
C ALA A 41 -2.24 -3.51 10.78
N VAL A 42 -2.19 -3.08 12.04
CA VAL A 42 -1.84 -3.93 13.21
C VAL A 42 -2.63 -5.22 13.25
N HIS A 43 -3.91 -5.18 12.91
CA HIS A 43 -4.76 -6.37 12.91
C HIS A 43 -4.17 -7.47 12.01
N GLY A 44 -3.79 -7.16 10.77
CA GLY A 44 -3.18 -8.13 9.85
C GLY A 44 -1.81 -8.62 10.31
N ILE A 45 -1.05 -7.80 11.03
CA ILE A 45 0.21 -8.27 11.67
C ILE A 45 -0.11 -9.32 12.72
N MET A 46 -1.09 -9.06 13.60
CA MET A 46 -1.44 -9.98 14.69
C MET A 46 -2.04 -11.28 14.16
N GLU A 47 -2.82 -11.24 13.08
CA GLU A 47 -3.27 -12.46 12.40
C GLU A 47 -2.10 -13.26 11.84
N GLY A 48 -1.11 -12.61 11.21
CA GLY A 48 0.12 -13.26 10.76
C GLY A 48 0.98 -13.83 11.89
N VAL A 49 0.91 -13.27 13.10
CA VAL A 49 1.55 -13.87 14.28
C VAL A 49 0.86 -15.17 14.67
N GLY A 50 -0.48 -15.20 14.62
CA GLY A 50 -1.29 -16.37 14.97
C GLY A 50 -1.31 -17.48 13.89
N ASP A 51 -1.13 -17.12 12.61
CA ASP A 51 -1.17 -18.05 11.49
C ASP A 51 0.12 -17.96 10.63
N SER A 52 0.92 -19.03 10.70
CA SER A 52 2.14 -19.17 9.90
C SER A 52 1.91 -19.19 8.39
N SER A 53 0.74 -19.65 7.93
CA SER A 53 0.37 -19.68 6.52
C SER A 53 0.12 -18.27 6.00
N LEU A 54 -0.74 -17.51 6.69
CA LEU A 54 -0.96 -16.11 6.40
C LEU A 54 0.34 -15.30 6.46
N ARG A 55 1.20 -15.53 7.46
CA ARG A 55 2.51 -14.86 7.55
C ARG A 55 3.38 -15.07 6.32
N ARG A 56 3.42 -16.29 5.78
CA ARG A 56 4.17 -16.58 4.55
C ARG A 56 3.61 -15.81 3.36
N GLN A 57 2.28 -15.72 3.25
CA GLN A 57 1.61 -14.96 2.20
C GLN A 57 1.88 -13.45 2.34
N LEU A 58 1.75 -12.88 3.54
CA LEU A 58 2.07 -11.47 3.81
C LEU A 58 3.53 -11.15 3.43
N ASN A 59 4.45 -12.05 3.75
CA ASN A 59 5.87 -11.85 3.45
C ASN A 59 6.20 -12.02 1.95
N SER A 60 5.31 -12.61 1.14
CA SER A 60 5.51 -12.75 -0.31
C SER A 60 5.01 -11.58 -1.16
N PHE A 61 4.29 -10.62 -0.56
CA PHE A 61 3.91 -9.39 -1.27
C PHE A 61 5.16 -8.61 -1.69
N ASP A 62 5.13 -8.00 -2.88
CA ASP A 62 6.20 -7.14 -3.36
C ASP A 62 6.35 -5.90 -2.47
N LEU A 63 5.24 -5.36 -1.98
CA LEU A 63 5.21 -4.19 -1.09
C LEU A 63 4.17 -4.33 0.02
N VAL A 64 4.58 -4.12 1.26
CA VAL A 64 3.71 -4.12 2.44
C VAL A 64 3.85 -2.76 3.14
N THR A 65 2.95 -1.83 2.86
CA THR A 65 3.09 -0.46 3.40
C THR A 65 2.67 -0.39 4.87
N PRO A 66 3.23 0.54 5.66
CA PRO A 66 2.93 0.65 7.07
C PRO A 66 1.61 1.39 7.29
N ASP A 67 0.51 0.66 7.43
CA ASP A 67 -0.80 1.25 7.73
C ASP A 67 -1.05 1.31 9.25
N GLY A 68 -1.63 2.43 9.70
CA GLY A 68 -1.86 2.72 11.10
C GLY A 68 -0.64 3.31 11.83
N GLN A 69 -0.91 4.16 12.82
CA GLN A 69 0.12 4.75 13.67
C GLN A 69 0.96 3.72 14.45
N PRO A 70 0.39 2.62 15.00
CA PRO A 70 1.20 1.69 15.78
C PRO A 70 2.22 0.93 14.92
N VAL A 71 1.94 0.66 13.64
CA VAL A 71 2.89 0.02 12.72
C VAL A 71 4.06 0.96 12.44
N ARG A 72 3.78 2.24 12.17
CA ARG A 72 4.81 3.27 12.05
C ARG A 72 5.67 3.37 13.30
N TRP A 73 5.06 3.37 14.48
CA TRP A 73 5.79 3.42 15.75
C TRP A 73 6.67 2.19 15.96
N ALA A 74 6.17 1.00 15.66
CA ALA A 74 6.95 -0.23 15.74
C ALA A 74 8.18 -0.20 14.81
N LEU A 75 8.00 0.25 13.57
CA LEU A 75 9.11 0.42 12.62
C LEU A 75 10.16 1.43 13.12
N ASN A 76 9.71 2.57 13.65
CA ASN A 76 10.60 3.58 14.21
C ASN A 76 11.35 3.08 15.45
N LEU A 77 10.65 2.38 16.35
CA LEU A 77 11.20 1.91 17.62
C LEU A 77 12.18 0.75 17.43
N LEU A 78 11.83 -0.23 16.59
CA LEU A 78 12.61 -1.46 16.43
C LEU A 78 13.74 -1.32 15.40
N HIS A 79 13.53 -0.49 14.37
CA HIS A 79 14.44 -0.41 13.22
C HIS A 79 14.99 1.00 12.96
N GLY A 80 14.57 2.00 13.74
CA GLY A 80 15.08 3.37 13.60
C GLY A 80 14.77 4.00 12.23
N THR A 81 13.66 3.62 11.60
CA THR A 81 13.33 4.02 10.22
C THR A 81 12.99 5.50 10.05
N ARG A 82 12.72 6.22 11.13
CA ARG A 82 12.40 7.68 11.16
C ARG A 82 11.25 8.06 10.22
N LEU A 83 10.29 7.16 10.04
CA LEU A 83 9.06 7.40 9.29
C LEU A 83 8.27 8.52 9.96
N LYS A 84 8.00 9.56 9.18
CA LYS A 84 7.23 10.73 9.61
C LYS A 84 5.75 10.41 9.71
N ASP A 85 5.23 9.61 8.79
CA ASP A 85 3.82 9.23 8.75
C ASP A 85 3.62 7.75 8.39
N ARG A 86 2.39 7.27 8.55
CA ARG A 86 1.89 6.00 8.05
C ARG A 86 1.50 6.14 6.57
N VAL A 87 1.25 5.01 5.92
CA VAL A 87 0.67 4.95 4.58
C VAL A 87 -0.71 4.32 4.68
N TYR A 88 -1.74 5.16 4.68
CA TYR A 88 -3.15 4.75 4.73
C TYR A 88 -3.62 4.32 3.34
N GLY A 89 -4.25 3.16 3.24
CA GLY A 89 -4.63 2.55 1.95
C GLY A 89 -5.46 3.47 1.04
N PRO A 90 -6.57 4.05 1.51
CA PRO A 90 -7.39 4.96 0.71
C PRO A 90 -6.64 6.20 0.22
N ASP A 91 -5.81 6.80 1.07
CA ASP A 91 -4.99 7.94 0.65
C ASP A 91 -3.99 7.50 -0.41
N LEU A 92 -3.29 6.38 -0.20
CA LEU A 92 -2.34 5.83 -1.18
C LEU A 92 -3.01 5.55 -2.53
N ALA A 93 -4.25 5.05 -2.54
CA ALA A 93 -5.00 4.85 -3.77
C ALA A 93 -5.12 6.17 -4.56
N LEU A 94 -5.48 7.28 -3.91
CA LEU A 94 -5.54 8.59 -4.58
C LEU A 94 -4.20 9.03 -5.16
N TRP A 95 -3.09 8.82 -4.43
CA TRP A 95 -1.74 9.10 -4.96
C TRP A 95 -1.42 8.27 -6.21
N VAL A 96 -1.77 6.99 -6.22
CA VAL A 96 -1.55 6.11 -7.37
C VAL A 96 -2.44 6.49 -8.55
N LEU A 97 -3.71 6.83 -8.31
CA LEU A 97 -4.64 7.24 -9.36
C LEU A 97 -4.15 8.51 -10.05
N ALA A 98 -3.67 9.50 -9.30
CA ALA A 98 -3.12 10.74 -9.85
C ALA A 98 -1.93 10.47 -10.79
N ASP A 99 -0.91 9.75 -10.31
CA ASP A 99 0.28 9.43 -11.12
C ASP A 99 -0.06 8.54 -12.32
N ALA A 100 -1.02 7.62 -12.17
CA ALA A 100 -1.47 6.75 -13.25
C ALA A 100 -2.21 7.55 -14.34
N ALA A 101 -3.03 8.53 -13.96
CA ALA A 101 -3.71 9.42 -14.90
C ALA A 101 -2.70 10.25 -15.70
N GLU A 102 -1.69 10.82 -15.05
CA GLU A 102 -0.61 11.57 -15.72
C GLU A 102 0.15 10.71 -16.75
N GLN A 103 0.29 9.41 -16.49
CA GLN A 103 1.02 8.47 -17.34
C GLN A 103 0.13 7.69 -18.32
N GLY A 104 -1.19 7.92 -18.31
CA GLY A 104 -2.14 7.20 -19.15
C GLY A 104 -2.20 5.70 -18.86
N LEU A 105 -1.94 5.28 -17.62
CA LEU A 105 -1.99 3.88 -17.20
C LEU A 105 -3.44 3.46 -16.95
N PRO A 106 -3.89 2.32 -17.52
CA PRO A 106 -5.25 1.85 -17.31
C PRO A 106 -5.43 1.31 -15.89
N ILE A 107 -6.57 1.64 -15.27
CA ILE A 107 -6.92 1.25 -13.91
C ILE A 107 -8.21 0.44 -13.95
N TYR A 108 -8.29 -0.58 -13.10
CA TYR A 108 -9.48 -1.39 -12.93
C TYR A 108 -9.77 -1.59 -11.45
N PHE A 109 -10.98 -1.22 -11.03
CA PHE A 109 -11.46 -1.45 -9.67
C PHE A 109 -12.20 -2.78 -9.60
N TYR A 110 -11.79 -3.64 -8.67
CA TYR A 110 -12.36 -4.97 -8.48
C TYR A 110 -12.78 -5.18 -7.03
N GLY A 111 -14.02 -5.65 -6.85
CA GLY A 111 -14.60 -5.97 -5.54
C GLY A 111 -15.89 -5.18 -5.27
N SER A 112 -16.32 -5.17 -4.01
CA SER A 112 -17.50 -4.43 -3.54
C SER A 112 -18.79 -4.74 -4.34
N THR A 113 -19.79 -3.86 -4.28
CA THR A 113 -21.00 -3.95 -5.10
C THR A 113 -20.88 -3.06 -6.34
N PRO A 114 -21.57 -3.38 -7.46
CA PRO A 114 -21.56 -2.52 -8.66
C PRO A 114 -21.98 -1.07 -8.38
N ARG A 115 -22.83 -0.85 -7.37
CA ARG A 115 -23.26 0.48 -6.94
C ARG A 115 -22.12 1.28 -6.31
N THR A 116 -21.30 0.64 -5.48
CA THR A 116 -20.14 1.28 -4.83
C THR A 116 -19.03 1.58 -5.83
N LEU A 117 -18.75 0.64 -6.74
CA LEU A 117 -17.72 0.84 -7.77
C LEU A 117 -18.03 2.05 -8.66
N ARG A 118 -19.31 2.20 -9.07
CA ARG A 118 -19.73 3.32 -9.92
C ARG A 118 -19.61 4.68 -9.22
N SER A 119 -19.85 4.74 -7.90
CA SER A 119 -19.65 5.99 -7.15
C SER A 119 -18.18 6.37 -6.99
N GLU A 120 -17.28 5.38 -6.94
CA GLU A 120 -15.83 5.62 -6.87
C GLU A 120 -15.28 6.12 -8.21
N GLU A 121 -15.79 5.59 -9.33
CA GLU A 121 -15.49 6.06 -10.69
C GLU A 121 -15.89 7.54 -10.88
N GLU A 122 -17.12 7.90 -10.49
CA GLU A 122 -17.63 9.28 -10.53
C GLU A 122 -16.85 10.25 -9.62
N THR A 123 -16.47 9.81 -8.43
CA THR A 123 -15.72 10.66 -7.48
C THR A 123 -14.30 10.92 -7.98
N SER A 124 -13.68 9.94 -8.65
CA SER A 124 -12.37 10.09 -9.29
C SER A 124 -12.39 11.09 -10.44
N GLU A 125 -13.46 11.12 -11.24
CA GLU A 125 -13.61 12.09 -12.34
C GLU A 125 -13.80 13.53 -11.82
N LEU A 126 -14.55 13.71 -10.73
CA LEU A 126 -14.80 15.01 -10.09
C LEU A 126 -13.54 15.62 -9.44
N GLN A 127 -12.62 14.80 -8.93
CA GLN A 127 -11.35 15.26 -8.34
C GLN A 127 -10.25 15.49 -9.37
N SER A 128 -10.45 15.08 -10.62
CA SER A 128 -9.51 15.24 -11.74
C SER A 128 -9.77 16.49 -12.59
N GLN A 129 -10.76 17.32 -12.22
CA GLN A 129 -11.01 18.62 -12.86
C GLN A 129 -10.28 19.75 -12.09
N PRO A 130 -9.60 20.67 -12.80
CA PRO A 130 -8.81 21.75 -12.18
C PRO A 130 -9.64 22.81 -11.45
#